data_AF-A0A7X6VB51-F1
#
_entry.id   AF-A0A7X6VB51-F1
#
_cell.length_a   1.000
_cell.length_b   1.000
_cell.length_c   1.000
_cell.angle_alpha   90.00
_cell.angle_beta   90.00
_cell.angle_gamma   90.00
#
_symmetry.space_group_name_H-M   'P 1'
#
loop_
_entity.id
_entity.type
_entity.pdbx_description
1 polymer ?
#
loop_
_entity_poly.entity_id
_entity_poly.type
_entity_poly.pdbx_seq_one_letter_code
_entity_poly.pdbx_strand_id
1 'polypeptide(L)'
;MQSNYILSHLQGHRQYFSNEDHQDYLQLDMENKNFSIISFVIIDDETSSDDETDEIVINTICDTLLGKGYRSYHFIAGRIVTFLMILETNQTADFTENIDKGLNKLLADIKKRFNMNVSVIISNVCDSFNKLPHCYQDNLNAVEYQCIVKKAGIMYASELKTQLQIDRIIQQDVEIAKLLCDAIRTHNYADSESVLERLFDLLITSDKILFPKHRLRVLSWLNIISNAFYSEWFNDGNSDQLKQFSNKLIECDNIIGMKVCFREIVCFLCGDDAGIDQRKTKLSIRVEHFIEENFSDPNLCLSSIADAMGLSPSYLSHLFRSETNSGLLDYINRVRILYAKQLLDSNQYTISEISQKVGYTNVKTFRRAFQKIEGINPSEFFA
;
A
#
# COMPACT_ATOMS: atom_id res chain seq x y z
N MET A 1 -22.71 -22.01 1.16
CA MET A 1 -21.89 -22.84 2.07
C MET A 1 -20.53 -23.17 1.48
N GLN A 2 -20.45 -23.76 0.28
CA GLN A 2 -19.17 -24.08 -0.40
C GLN A 2 -18.24 -22.86 -0.59
N SER A 3 -18.72 -21.74 -1.12
CA SER A 3 -17.90 -20.53 -1.32
C SER A 3 -17.34 -19.95 -0.01
N ASN A 4 -18.11 -19.99 1.08
CA ASN A 4 -17.66 -19.50 2.39
C ASN A 4 -16.59 -20.42 3.00
N TYR A 5 -16.73 -21.73 2.82
CA TYR A 5 -15.70 -22.69 3.22
C TYR A 5 -14.40 -22.48 2.43
N ILE A 6 -14.50 -22.32 1.11
CA ILE A 6 -13.35 -22.05 0.24
C ILE A 6 -12.67 -20.75 0.64
N LEU A 7 -13.44 -19.67 0.86
CA LEU A 7 -12.89 -18.38 1.30
C LEU A 7 -12.19 -18.51 2.67
N SER A 8 -12.79 -19.22 3.62
CA SER A 8 -12.18 -19.49 4.93
C SER A 8 -10.86 -20.25 4.82
N HIS A 9 -10.78 -21.25 3.93
CA HIS A 9 -9.56 -22.00 3.66
C HIS A 9 -8.50 -21.13 3.00
N LEU A 10 -8.86 -20.34 1.97
CA LEU A 10 -7.96 -19.40 1.30
C LEU A 10 -7.34 -18.40 2.29
N GLN A 11 -8.12 -17.93 3.26
CA GLN A 11 -7.67 -17.02 4.32
C GLN A 11 -6.81 -17.69 5.41
N GLY A 12 -6.58 -19.01 5.35
CA GLY A 12 -5.72 -19.73 6.30
C GLY A 12 -6.33 -19.92 7.70
N HIS A 13 -7.64 -19.73 7.87
CA HIS A 13 -8.30 -20.02 9.15
C HIS A 13 -8.23 -21.53 9.44
N ARG A 14 -7.60 -21.92 10.55
CA ARG A 14 -7.59 -23.31 11.00
C ARG A 14 -8.98 -23.72 11.47
N GLN A 15 -9.55 -24.75 10.85
CA GLN A 15 -10.80 -25.35 11.27
C GLN A 15 -10.54 -26.53 12.22
N TYR A 16 -11.52 -26.84 13.08
CA TYR A 16 -11.44 -27.89 14.11
C TYR A 16 -11.50 -29.33 13.54
N PHE A 17 -11.79 -29.49 12.25
CA PHE A 17 -11.89 -30.77 11.53
C PHE A 17 -10.83 -30.85 10.42
N SER A 18 -10.52 -32.06 9.96
CA SER A 18 -9.58 -32.25 8.85
C SER A 18 -10.18 -31.73 7.52
N ASN A 19 -9.32 -31.31 6.58
CA ASN A 19 -9.78 -30.81 5.28
C ASN A 19 -10.55 -31.87 4.48
N GLU A 20 -10.19 -33.14 4.61
CA GLU A 20 -10.84 -34.29 3.95
C GLU A 20 -12.30 -34.43 4.45
N ASP A 21 -12.54 -34.37 5.76
CA ASP A 21 -13.88 -34.51 6.35
C ASP A 21 -14.84 -33.39 5.88
N HIS A 22 -14.33 -32.18 5.64
CA HIS A 22 -15.14 -31.05 5.17
C HIS A 22 -15.35 -31.04 3.66
N GLN A 23 -14.38 -31.50 2.87
CA GLN A 23 -14.53 -31.65 1.43
C GLN A 23 -15.58 -32.71 1.10
N ASP A 24 -15.59 -33.84 1.82
CA ASP A 24 -16.59 -34.90 1.66
C ASP A 24 -17.99 -34.43 2.07
N TYR A 25 -18.10 -33.69 3.19
CA TYR A 25 -19.37 -33.12 3.64
C TYR A 25 -19.95 -32.09 2.66
N LEU A 26 -19.09 -31.28 2.03
CA LEU A 26 -19.48 -30.24 1.08
C LEU A 26 -19.51 -30.72 -0.38
N GLN A 27 -19.18 -31.99 -0.64
CA GLN A 27 -19.07 -32.59 -1.98
C GLN A 27 -18.10 -31.81 -2.91
N LEU A 28 -16.96 -31.39 -2.38
CA LEU A 28 -15.94 -30.64 -3.11
C LEU A 28 -14.91 -31.60 -3.72
N ASP A 29 -15.00 -31.85 -5.03
CA ASP A 29 -14.01 -32.61 -5.80
C ASP A 29 -12.75 -31.76 -6.09
N MET A 30 -11.79 -31.79 -5.15
CA MET A 30 -10.55 -31.01 -5.20
C MET A 30 -9.30 -31.89 -5.38
N GLU A 31 -9.44 -33.21 -5.35
CA GLU A 31 -8.32 -34.14 -5.52
C GLU A 31 -7.85 -34.19 -6.97
N ASN A 32 -6.52 -34.24 -7.15
CA ASN A 32 -5.88 -34.32 -8.48
C ASN A 32 -6.28 -33.20 -9.44
N LYS A 33 -6.70 -32.04 -8.93
CA LYS A 33 -6.99 -30.83 -9.70
C LYS A 33 -5.84 -29.84 -9.60
N ASN A 34 -5.73 -29.01 -10.63
CA ASN A 34 -4.92 -27.81 -10.60
C ASN A 34 -5.81 -26.60 -10.32
N PHE A 35 -5.21 -25.54 -9.79
CA PHE A 35 -5.93 -24.34 -9.39
C PHE A 35 -5.22 -23.08 -9.86
N SER A 36 -5.98 -22.05 -10.20
CA SER A 36 -5.45 -20.70 -10.45
C SER A 36 -6.40 -19.67 -9.88
N ILE A 37 -5.87 -18.57 -9.38
CA ILE A 37 -6.64 -17.46 -8.81
C ILE A 37 -6.55 -16.28 -9.77
N ILE A 38 -7.70 -15.76 -10.20
CA ILE A 38 -7.81 -14.59 -11.07
C ILE A 38 -8.57 -13.50 -10.32
N SER A 39 -7.93 -12.37 -10.06
CA SER A 39 -8.55 -11.20 -9.41
C SER A 39 -8.71 -10.06 -10.40
N PHE A 40 -9.91 -9.53 -10.52
CA PHE A 40 -10.24 -8.34 -11.28
C PHE A 40 -10.33 -7.16 -10.33
N VAL A 41 -9.64 -6.08 -10.66
CA VAL A 41 -9.64 -4.82 -9.90
C VAL A 41 -10.17 -3.74 -10.80
N ILE A 42 -11.30 -3.14 -10.43
CA ILE A 42 -11.87 -1.99 -11.13
C ILE A 42 -11.08 -0.75 -10.71
N ILE A 43 -10.45 -0.08 -11.67
CA ILE A 43 -9.57 1.07 -11.48
C ILE A 43 -10.29 2.28 -12.06
N ASP A 44 -11.06 2.98 -11.24
CA ASP A 44 -11.61 4.28 -11.62
C ASP A 44 -11.37 5.29 -10.50
N ASP A 45 -11.21 6.55 -10.87
CA ASP A 45 -11.15 7.63 -9.89
C ASP A 45 -12.56 7.81 -9.30
N GLU A 46 -12.65 8.01 -7.98
CA GLU A 46 -13.86 7.97 -7.16
C GLU A 46 -14.98 8.96 -7.56
N THR A 47 -14.84 9.66 -8.69
CA THR A 47 -15.73 10.73 -9.15
C THR A 47 -16.59 10.37 -10.38
N SER A 48 -16.40 9.22 -11.03
CA SER A 48 -17.05 8.91 -12.32
C SER A 48 -17.94 7.67 -12.43
N SER A 49 -17.87 6.68 -11.53
CA SER A 49 -18.76 5.51 -11.61
C SER A 49 -19.81 5.52 -10.50
N ASP A 50 -21.08 5.39 -10.91
CA ASP A 50 -22.20 5.11 -10.01
C ASP A 50 -22.22 3.61 -9.68
N ASP A 51 -22.64 3.21 -8.48
CA ASP A 51 -22.56 1.84 -7.96
C ASP A 51 -23.24 0.81 -8.90
N GLU A 52 -24.28 1.23 -9.63
CA GLU A 52 -24.96 0.42 -10.65
C GLU A 52 -24.01 0.01 -11.81
N THR A 53 -23.08 0.87 -12.19
CA THR A 53 -22.14 0.60 -13.29
C THR A 53 -21.11 -0.44 -12.87
N ASP A 54 -20.62 -0.36 -11.64
CA ASP A 54 -19.70 -1.33 -11.06
C ASP A 54 -20.36 -2.72 -11.03
N GLU A 55 -21.62 -2.81 -10.59
CA GLU A 55 -22.38 -4.06 -10.55
C GLU A 55 -22.56 -4.69 -11.94
N ILE A 56 -22.85 -3.89 -12.98
CA ILE A 56 -22.97 -4.39 -14.35
C ILE A 56 -21.63 -4.92 -14.88
N VAL A 57 -20.52 -4.25 -14.55
CA VAL A 57 -19.18 -4.72 -14.94
C VAL A 57 -18.84 -6.02 -14.23
N ILE A 58 -19.11 -6.13 -12.93
CA ILE A 58 -18.92 -7.34 -12.14
C ILE A 58 -19.70 -8.52 -12.75
N ASN A 59 -20.98 -8.32 -13.06
CA ASN A 59 -21.82 -9.34 -13.71
C ASN A 59 -21.26 -9.75 -15.08
N THR A 60 -20.78 -8.79 -15.87
CA THR A 60 -20.14 -9.06 -17.18
C THR A 60 -18.88 -9.92 -17.04
N ILE A 61 -18.06 -9.67 -16.01
CA ILE A 61 -16.87 -10.47 -15.71
C ILE A 61 -17.27 -11.89 -15.33
N CYS A 62 -18.24 -12.04 -14.42
CA CYS A 62 -18.77 -13.34 -14.00
C CYS A 62 -19.28 -14.16 -15.17
N ASP A 63 -20.16 -13.61 -16.00
CA ASP A 63 -20.75 -14.32 -17.14
C ASP A 63 -19.68 -14.78 -18.15
N THR A 64 -18.68 -13.93 -18.40
CA THR A 64 -17.64 -14.24 -19.37
C THR A 64 -16.73 -15.38 -18.91
N LEU A 65 -16.36 -15.42 -17.63
CA LEU A 65 -15.50 -16.47 -17.10
C LEU A 65 -16.25 -17.78 -16.84
N LEU A 66 -17.48 -17.70 -16.33
CA LEU A 66 -18.33 -18.86 -16.09
C LEU A 66 -18.74 -19.54 -17.41
N GLY A 67 -18.91 -18.77 -18.48
CA GLY A 67 -19.28 -19.28 -19.81
C GLY A 67 -18.23 -20.14 -20.51
N LYS A 68 -16.99 -20.23 -19.99
CA LYS A 68 -15.88 -20.97 -20.64
C LYS A 68 -15.78 -22.46 -20.26
N GLY A 69 -16.69 -22.97 -19.44
CA GLY A 69 -16.72 -24.39 -19.08
C GLY A 69 -15.68 -24.82 -18.04
N TYR A 70 -14.96 -23.87 -17.44
CA TYR A 70 -14.16 -24.13 -16.25
C TYR A 70 -15.05 -24.18 -15.01
N ARG A 71 -14.77 -25.09 -14.08
CA ARG A 71 -15.35 -25.02 -12.75
C ARG A 71 -14.68 -23.89 -12.00
N SER A 72 -15.45 -23.00 -11.39
CA SER A 72 -14.89 -21.90 -10.60
C SER A 72 -15.80 -21.48 -9.46
N TYR A 73 -15.18 -20.98 -8.40
CA TYR A 73 -15.84 -20.25 -7.33
C TYR A 73 -15.42 -18.79 -7.40
N HIS A 74 -16.33 -17.86 -7.12
CA HIS A 74 -16.00 -16.44 -7.08
C HIS A 74 -16.44 -15.77 -5.80
N PHE A 75 -15.75 -14.70 -5.46
CA PHE A 75 -16.04 -13.84 -4.32
C PHE A 75 -15.84 -12.38 -4.73
N ILE A 76 -16.70 -11.52 -4.19
CA ILE A 76 -16.73 -10.09 -4.49
C ILE A 76 -16.47 -9.35 -3.18
N ALA A 77 -15.51 -8.44 -3.20
CA ALA A 77 -15.17 -7.57 -2.09
C ALA A 77 -15.00 -6.14 -2.63
N GLY A 78 -16.08 -5.35 -2.54
CA GLY A 78 -16.14 -4.02 -3.16
C GLY A 78 -15.88 -4.10 -4.67
N ARG A 79 -14.87 -3.36 -5.13
CA ARG A 79 -14.44 -3.27 -6.54
C ARG A 79 -13.49 -4.39 -6.99
N ILE A 80 -13.36 -5.44 -6.19
CA ILE A 80 -12.50 -6.59 -6.46
C ILE A 80 -13.36 -7.83 -6.63
N VAL A 81 -13.21 -8.50 -7.76
CA VAL A 81 -13.86 -9.79 -8.05
C VAL A 81 -12.78 -10.84 -8.22
N THR A 82 -12.79 -11.87 -7.40
CA THR A 82 -11.78 -12.92 -7.46
C THR A 82 -12.40 -14.26 -7.78
N PHE A 83 -11.77 -15.00 -8.69
CA PHE A 83 -12.15 -16.33 -9.10
C PHE A 83 -11.08 -17.34 -8.65
N LEU A 84 -11.51 -18.39 -7.96
CA LEU A 84 -10.78 -19.63 -7.87
C LEU A 84 -11.18 -20.52 -9.04
N MET A 85 -10.27 -20.69 -10.00
CA MET A 85 -10.40 -21.60 -11.13
C MET A 85 -9.97 -23.00 -10.73
N ILE A 86 -10.79 -24.00 -11.04
CA ILE A 86 -10.50 -25.43 -10.85
C ILE A 86 -10.28 -26.03 -12.23
N LEU A 87 -9.08 -26.54 -12.46
CA LEU A 87 -8.59 -26.99 -13.75
C LEU A 87 -8.31 -28.49 -13.68
N GLU A 88 -8.85 -29.23 -14.64
CA GLU A 88 -8.41 -30.61 -14.88
C GLU A 88 -6.96 -30.61 -15.41
N THR A 89 -6.21 -31.69 -15.17
CA THR A 89 -4.80 -31.80 -15.62
C THR A 89 -4.62 -31.58 -17.13
N ASN A 90 -5.60 -32.00 -17.93
CA ASN A 90 -5.60 -31.79 -19.39
C ASN A 90 -5.99 -30.36 -19.81
N GLN A 91 -6.57 -29.55 -18.91
CA GLN A 91 -6.96 -28.16 -19.18
C GLN A 91 -5.86 -27.15 -18.82
N THR A 92 -4.90 -27.53 -17.97
CA THR A 92 -3.87 -26.61 -17.45
C THR A 92 -3.03 -25.95 -18.55
N ALA A 93 -2.60 -26.71 -19.55
CA ALA A 93 -1.78 -26.17 -20.65
C ALA A 93 -2.59 -25.18 -21.50
N ASP A 94 -3.80 -25.57 -21.91
CA ASP A 94 -4.70 -24.72 -22.70
C ASP A 94 -5.07 -23.44 -21.95
N PHE A 95 -5.37 -23.55 -20.65
CA PHE A 95 -5.64 -22.40 -19.80
C PHE A 95 -4.47 -21.42 -19.82
N THR A 96 -3.24 -21.90 -19.59
CA THR A 96 -2.05 -21.04 -19.53
C THR A 96 -1.76 -20.36 -20.87
N GLU A 97 -1.99 -21.03 -22.00
CA GLU A 97 -1.72 -20.48 -23.33
C GLU A 97 -2.81 -19.50 -23.83
N ASN A 98 -4.07 -19.69 -23.44
CA ASN A 98 -5.20 -19.00 -24.06
C ASN A 98 -5.95 -18.04 -23.12
N ILE A 99 -5.70 -18.06 -21.81
CA ILE A 99 -6.39 -17.18 -20.86
C ILE A 99 -6.17 -15.71 -21.19
N ASP A 100 -4.94 -15.32 -21.55
CA ASP A 100 -4.58 -13.93 -21.85
C ASP A 100 -5.38 -13.36 -23.03
N LYS A 101 -5.56 -14.14 -24.10
CA LYS A 101 -6.36 -13.69 -25.26
C LYS A 101 -7.80 -13.43 -24.85
N GLY A 102 -8.36 -14.31 -24.03
CA GLY A 102 -9.72 -14.20 -23.53
C GLY A 102 -9.91 -12.98 -22.62
N LEU A 103 -8.98 -12.78 -21.69
CA LEU A 103 -9.00 -11.67 -20.75
C LEU A 103 -8.77 -10.34 -21.45
N ASN A 104 -7.83 -10.24 -22.40
CA ASN A 104 -7.62 -9.02 -23.18
C ASN A 104 -8.87 -8.61 -23.95
N LYS A 105 -9.61 -9.57 -24.53
CA LYS A 105 -10.89 -9.29 -25.19
C LYS A 105 -11.92 -8.76 -24.20
N LEU A 106 -12.06 -9.40 -23.03
CA LEU A 106 -12.97 -8.95 -21.97
C LEU A 106 -12.63 -7.53 -21.49
N LEU A 107 -11.36 -7.24 -21.24
CA LEU A 107 -10.90 -5.91 -20.84
C LEU A 107 -11.21 -4.85 -21.90
N ALA A 108 -10.99 -5.16 -23.18
CA ALA A 108 -11.32 -4.27 -24.28
C ALA A 108 -12.83 -4.02 -24.40
N ASP A 109 -13.65 -5.06 -24.22
CA ASP A 109 -15.11 -4.95 -24.25
C ASP A 109 -15.64 -4.12 -23.08
N ILE A 110 -15.10 -4.31 -21.87
CA ILE A 110 -15.44 -3.49 -20.69
C ILE A 110 -15.05 -2.03 -20.93
N LYS A 111 -13.82 -1.78 -21.38
CA LYS A 111 -13.34 -0.41 -21.65
C LYS A 111 -14.18 0.28 -22.71
N LYS A 112 -14.57 -0.45 -23.77
CA LYS A 112 -15.39 0.10 -24.86
C LYS A 112 -16.83 0.38 -24.43
N ARG A 113 -17.43 -0.50 -23.63
CA ARG A 113 -18.85 -0.42 -23.27
C ARG A 113 -19.12 0.50 -22.08
N PHE A 114 -18.22 0.53 -21.11
CA PHE A 114 -18.42 1.22 -19.83
C PHE A 114 -17.39 2.35 -19.59
N ASN A 115 -16.40 2.52 -20.46
CA ASN A 115 -15.27 3.45 -20.26
C ASN A 115 -14.42 3.19 -19.00
N MET A 116 -14.63 2.07 -18.32
CA MET A 116 -13.92 1.71 -17.09
C MET A 116 -12.61 1.00 -17.39
N ASN A 117 -11.60 1.26 -16.56
CA ASN A 117 -10.37 0.50 -16.60
C ASN A 117 -10.46 -0.66 -15.61
N VAL A 118 -10.17 -1.86 -16.06
CA VAL A 118 -10.10 -3.05 -15.20
C VAL A 118 -8.71 -3.65 -15.35
N SER A 119 -8.15 -4.10 -14.23
CA SER A 119 -6.91 -4.85 -14.20
C SER A 119 -7.17 -6.28 -13.78
N VAL A 120 -6.36 -7.21 -14.26
CA VAL A 120 -6.45 -8.63 -13.93
C VAL A 120 -5.13 -9.10 -13.32
N ILE A 121 -5.20 -9.73 -12.16
CA ILE A 121 -4.07 -10.35 -11.47
C ILE A 121 -4.26 -11.86 -11.50
N ILE A 122 -3.30 -12.58 -12.09
CA ILE A 122 -3.35 -14.04 -12.25
C ILE A 122 -2.28 -14.68 -11.36
N SER A 123 -2.65 -15.67 -10.55
CA SER A 123 -1.70 -16.49 -9.80
C SER A 123 -1.05 -17.55 -10.70
N ASN A 124 0.12 -18.06 -10.29
CA ASN A 124 0.63 -19.31 -10.84
C ASN A 124 -0.39 -20.44 -10.66
N VAL A 125 -0.33 -21.42 -11.56
CA VAL A 125 -1.10 -22.66 -11.40
C VAL A 125 -0.52 -23.45 -10.22
N CYS A 126 -1.41 -23.86 -9.34
CA CYS A 126 -1.14 -24.63 -8.14
C CYS A 126 -1.63 -26.07 -8.32
N ASP A 127 -0.82 -27.05 -7.94
CA ASP A 127 -1.08 -28.49 -8.12
C ASP A 127 -1.76 -29.17 -6.90
N SER A 128 -2.08 -28.39 -5.87
CA SER A 128 -2.65 -28.92 -4.63
C SER A 128 -3.53 -27.91 -3.90
N PHE A 129 -4.64 -28.39 -3.34
CA PHE A 129 -5.55 -27.61 -2.52
C PHE A 129 -4.88 -27.03 -1.25
N ASN A 130 -3.86 -27.71 -0.72
CA ASN A 130 -3.14 -27.27 0.48
C ASN A 130 -2.21 -26.07 0.23
N LYS A 131 -1.79 -25.85 -1.01
CA LYS A 131 -0.93 -24.73 -1.41
C LYS A 131 -1.75 -23.47 -1.78
N LEU A 132 -3.08 -23.59 -1.92
CA LEU A 132 -3.98 -22.49 -2.27
C LEU A 132 -3.90 -21.26 -1.36
N PRO A 133 -3.80 -21.38 -0.01
CA PRO A 133 -3.73 -20.21 0.85
C PRO A 133 -2.51 -19.33 0.55
N HIS A 134 -1.36 -19.96 0.25
CA HIS A 134 -0.15 -19.24 -0.16
C HIS A 134 -0.33 -18.56 -1.53
N CYS A 135 -0.90 -19.26 -2.51
CA CYS A 135 -1.21 -18.67 -3.82
C CYS A 135 -2.20 -17.50 -3.73
N TYR A 136 -3.17 -17.59 -2.82
CA TYR A 136 -4.13 -16.53 -2.56
C TYR A 136 -3.47 -15.30 -1.94
N GLN A 137 -2.59 -15.51 -0.95
CA GLN A 137 -1.83 -14.41 -0.36
C GLN A 137 -0.95 -13.70 -1.39
N ASP A 138 -0.25 -14.45 -2.24
CA ASP A 138 0.56 -13.87 -3.33
C ASP A 138 -0.32 -13.04 -4.29
N ASN A 139 -1.54 -13.50 -4.58
CA ASN A 139 -2.49 -12.78 -5.42
C ASN A 139 -3.01 -11.50 -4.75
N LEU A 140 -3.39 -11.56 -3.46
CA LEU A 140 -3.80 -10.38 -2.68
C LEU A 140 -2.73 -9.31 -2.62
N ASN A 141 -1.47 -9.69 -2.37
CA ASN A 141 -0.34 -8.75 -2.35
C ASN A 141 -0.19 -8.03 -3.71
N ALA A 142 -0.41 -8.76 -4.81
CA ALA A 142 -0.39 -8.20 -6.16
C ALA A 142 -1.62 -7.29 -6.46
N VAL A 143 -2.79 -7.62 -5.91
CA VAL A 143 -3.98 -6.74 -5.96
C VAL A 143 -3.70 -5.43 -5.22
N GLU A 144 -3.14 -5.49 -4.01
CA GLU A 144 -2.76 -4.30 -3.24
C GLU A 144 -1.78 -3.44 -4.03
N TYR A 145 -0.75 -4.04 -4.64
CA TYR A 145 0.20 -3.32 -5.49
C TYR A 145 -0.52 -2.60 -6.64
N GLN A 146 -1.52 -3.26 -7.21
CA GLN A 146 -2.24 -2.72 -8.35
C GLN A 146 -3.16 -1.55 -8.00
N CYS A 147 -3.85 -1.61 -6.85
CA CYS A 147 -4.65 -0.48 -6.35
C CYS A 147 -3.80 0.80 -6.19
N ILE A 148 -2.51 0.63 -5.96
CA ILE A 148 -1.55 1.70 -5.75
C ILE A 148 -1.01 2.25 -7.07
N VAL A 149 -0.59 1.37 -7.99
CA VAL A 149 -0.01 1.77 -9.27
C VAL A 149 -1.06 2.23 -10.28
N LYS A 150 -2.33 1.78 -10.12
CA LYS A 150 -3.47 2.12 -10.98
C LYS A 150 -3.25 1.87 -12.48
N LYS A 151 -2.35 0.95 -12.87
CA LYS A 151 -2.02 0.67 -14.28
C LYS A 151 -2.83 -0.50 -14.83
N ALA A 152 -3.94 -0.25 -15.52
CA ALA A 152 -4.75 -1.32 -16.11
C ALA A 152 -3.98 -2.27 -17.04
N GLY A 153 -4.40 -3.54 -17.03
CA GLY A 153 -3.79 -4.61 -17.81
C GLY A 153 -3.86 -5.97 -17.11
N ILE A 154 -3.24 -6.98 -17.73
CA ILE A 154 -3.04 -8.30 -17.12
C ILE A 154 -1.67 -8.30 -16.44
N MET A 155 -1.60 -8.82 -15.22
CA MET A 155 -0.37 -9.02 -14.47
C MET A 155 -0.34 -10.39 -13.83
N TYR A 156 0.86 -10.95 -13.73
CA TYR A 156 1.10 -12.21 -13.05
C TYR A 156 1.67 -11.95 -11.65
N ALA A 157 1.06 -12.55 -10.63
CA ALA A 157 1.48 -12.38 -9.24
C ALA A 157 2.95 -12.81 -9.02
N SER A 158 3.42 -13.81 -9.76
CA SER A 158 4.80 -14.32 -9.71
C SER A 158 5.84 -13.36 -10.28
N GLU A 159 5.50 -12.62 -11.34
CA GLU A 159 6.36 -11.59 -11.93
C GLU A 159 6.53 -10.43 -10.95
N LEU A 160 5.43 -10.00 -10.33
CA LEU A 160 5.45 -8.99 -9.26
C LEU A 160 6.26 -9.48 -8.06
N LYS A 161 6.07 -10.73 -7.63
CA LYS A 161 6.82 -11.32 -6.52
C LYS A 161 8.34 -11.24 -6.71
N THR A 162 8.79 -11.51 -7.94
CA THR A 162 10.20 -11.51 -8.33
C THR A 162 10.74 -10.08 -8.49
N GLN A 163 10.03 -9.19 -9.18
CA GLN A 163 10.42 -7.79 -9.36
C GLN A 163 10.44 -6.99 -8.04
N LEU A 164 9.58 -7.37 -7.10
CA LEU A 164 9.41 -6.67 -5.83
C LEU A 164 10.21 -7.31 -4.69
N GLN A 165 10.91 -8.45 -4.89
CA GLN A 165 11.58 -9.22 -3.83
C GLN A 165 10.69 -9.45 -2.58
N ILE A 166 9.40 -9.72 -2.81
CA ILE A 166 8.35 -9.66 -1.79
C ILE A 166 8.69 -10.54 -0.58
N ASP A 167 9.26 -11.74 -0.77
CA ASP A 167 9.54 -12.65 0.35
C ASP A 167 10.57 -12.09 1.35
N ARG A 168 11.61 -11.40 0.88
CA ARG A 168 12.58 -10.75 1.77
C ARG A 168 11.97 -9.55 2.49
N ILE A 169 11.12 -8.81 1.79
CA ILE A 169 10.43 -7.64 2.34
C ILE A 169 9.42 -8.08 3.40
N ILE A 170 8.59 -9.10 3.13
CA ILE A 170 7.64 -9.68 4.07
C ILE A 170 8.35 -10.18 5.33
N GLN A 171 9.46 -10.92 5.19
CA GLN A 171 10.18 -11.41 6.38
C GLN A 171 10.69 -10.27 7.27
N GLN A 172 11.27 -9.23 6.67
CA GLN A 172 11.73 -8.06 7.42
C GLN A 172 10.57 -7.28 8.04
N ASP A 173 9.47 -7.11 7.30
CA ASP A 173 8.30 -6.36 7.72
C ASP A 173 7.53 -7.07 8.84
N VAL A 174 7.49 -8.40 8.85
CA VAL A 174 6.85 -9.19 9.92
C VAL A 174 7.61 -9.05 11.24
N GLU A 175 8.94 -9.11 11.24
CA GLU A 175 9.73 -8.91 12.47
C GLU A 175 9.57 -7.49 13.00
N ILE A 176 9.60 -6.52 12.10
CA ILE A 176 9.45 -5.10 12.39
C ILE A 176 8.06 -4.77 12.95
N ALA A 177 6.99 -5.27 12.31
CA ALA A 177 5.63 -5.02 12.76
C ALA A 177 5.37 -5.64 14.14
N LYS A 178 6.00 -6.79 14.46
CA LYS A 178 5.93 -7.37 15.81
C LYS A 178 6.55 -6.48 16.87
N LEU A 179 7.72 -5.87 16.60
CA LEU A 179 8.33 -4.92 17.54
C LEU A 179 7.41 -3.72 17.82
N LEU A 180 6.72 -3.23 16.80
CA LEU A 180 5.76 -2.13 16.96
C LEU A 180 4.52 -2.59 17.74
N CYS A 181 3.98 -3.78 17.46
CA CYS A 181 2.89 -4.36 18.25
C CYS A 181 3.26 -4.51 19.72
N ASP A 182 4.48 -4.97 20.02
CA ASP A 182 4.93 -5.14 21.41
C ASP A 182 5.07 -3.79 22.12
N ALA A 183 5.56 -2.75 21.44
CA ALA A 183 5.64 -1.39 21.98
C ALA A 183 4.25 -0.76 22.20
N ILE A 184 3.29 -1.03 21.32
CA ILE A 184 1.90 -0.56 21.48
C ILE A 184 1.25 -1.23 22.69
N ARG A 185 1.47 -2.55 22.87
CA ARG A 185 0.92 -3.31 24.02
C ARG A 185 1.45 -2.84 25.38
N THR A 186 2.63 -2.22 25.44
CA THR A 186 3.12 -1.63 26.69
C THR A 186 2.49 -0.26 27.00
N HIS A 187 1.54 0.20 26.18
CA HIS A 187 0.85 1.50 26.29
C HIS A 187 1.79 2.70 26.45
N ASN A 188 3.01 2.59 25.92
CA ASN A 188 3.97 3.69 25.93
C ASN A 188 4.11 4.27 24.52
N TYR A 189 3.43 5.40 24.29
CA TYR A 189 3.51 6.10 23.01
C TYR A 189 4.95 6.50 22.66
N ALA A 190 5.78 6.90 23.64
CA ALA A 190 7.14 7.32 23.36
C ALA A 190 8.02 6.18 22.82
N ASP A 191 7.85 4.97 23.37
CA ASP A 191 8.57 3.78 22.89
C ASP A 191 8.06 3.37 21.50
N SER A 192 6.73 3.38 21.31
CA SER A 192 6.09 3.07 20.03
C SER A 192 6.52 4.05 18.92
N GLU A 193 6.58 5.34 19.23
CA GLU A 193 7.05 6.41 18.35
C GLU A 193 8.53 6.22 18.00
N SER A 194 9.38 5.85 18.96
CA SER A 194 10.80 5.57 18.68
C SER A 194 10.98 4.37 17.77
N VAL A 195 10.16 3.33 17.90
CA VAL A 195 10.17 2.18 16.99
C VAL A 195 9.74 2.66 15.61
N LEU A 196 8.61 3.36 15.51
CA LEU A 196 8.03 3.88 14.27
C LEU A 196 8.99 4.77 13.47
N GLU A 197 9.68 5.70 14.15
CA GLU A 197 10.72 6.56 13.57
C GLU A 197 11.80 5.72 12.87
N ARG A 198 12.33 4.71 13.57
CA ARG A 198 13.33 3.80 13.02
C ARG A 198 12.81 3.02 11.81
N LEU A 199 11.52 2.67 11.78
CA LEU A 199 10.92 1.95 10.65
C LEU A 199 10.87 2.81 9.39
N PHE A 200 10.37 4.03 9.53
CA PHE A 200 10.27 4.95 8.41
C PHE A 200 11.65 5.43 7.94
N ASP A 201 12.63 5.58 8.83
CA ASP A 201 14.00 5.87 8.44
C ASP A 201 14.60 4.76 7.56
N LEU A 202 14.33 3.48 7.86
CA LEU A 202 14.74 2.35 7.02
C LEU A 202 14.08 2.36 5.63
N LEU A 203 12.83 2.81 5.54
CA LEU A 203 12.16 3.00 4.26
C LEU A 203 12.80 4.14 3.47
N ILE A 204 12.98 5.30 4.12
CA ILE A 204 13.52 6.52 3.50
C ILE A 204 14.98 6.32 3.03
N THR A 205 15.79 5.57 3.77
CA THR A 205 17.19 5.28 3.42
C THR A 205 17.37 4.12 2.43
N SER A 206 16.31 3.36 2.10
CA SER A 206 16.39 2.29 1.11
C SER A 206 16.31 2.84 -0.31
N ASP A 207 17.46 3.28 -0.82
CA ASP A 207 17.69 4.16 -1.97
C ASP A 207 17.20 3.72 -3.37
N LYS A 208 16.37 2.69 -3.50
CA LYS A 208 15.94 2.14 -4.83
C LYS A 208 14.50 1.66 -4.89
N ILE A 209 13.67 2.01 -3.91
CA ILE A 209 12.33 1.46 -3.76
C ILE A 209 11.30 2.51 -4.22
N LEU A 210 10.54 2.19 -5.27
CA LEU A 210 9.45 3.04 -5.78
C LEU A 210 8.43 3.34 -4.67
N PHE A 211 7.86 4.54 -4.64
CA PHE A 211 6.86 4.94 -3.64
C PHE A 211 5.69 3.94 -3.46
N PRO A 212 5.13 3.35 -4.54
CA PRO A 212 4.19 2.24 -4.43
C PRO A 212 4.62 1.07 -3.54
N LYS A 213 5.92 0.73 -3.53
CA LYS A 213 6.48 -0.32 -2.69
C LYS A 213 6.53 0.11 -1.22
N HIS A 214 6.85 1.38 -0.92
CA HIS A 214 6.78 1.89 0.46
C HIS A 214 5.35 1.84 0.99
N ARG A 215 4.37 2.21 0.17
CA ARG A 215 2.95 2.13 0.52
C ARG A 215 2.54 0.70 0.90
N LEU A 216 2.95 -0.31 0.13
CA LEU A 216 2.68 -1.71 0.47
C LEU A 216 3.25 -2.13 1.82
N ARG A 217 4.48 -1.72 2.14
CA ARG A 217 5.10 -2.07 3.43
C ARG A 217 4.34 -1.45 4.59
N VAL A 218 3.96 -0.18 4.46
CA VAL A 218 3.18 0.53 5.46
C VAL A 218 1.79 -0.10 5.62
N LEU A 219 1.09 -0.44 4.53
CA LEU A 219 -0.20 -1.13 4.59
C LEU A 219 -0.07 -2.54 5.20
N SER A 220 1.01 -3.26 4.91
CA SER A 220 1.31 -4.55 5.52
C SER A 220 1.50 -4.43 7.04
N TRP A 221 2.22 -3.41 7.50
CA TRP A 221 2.35 -3.12 8.94
C TRP A 221 1.00 -2.81 9.57
N LEU A 222 0.16 -2.00 8.91
CA LEU A 222 -1.19 -1.70 9.39
C LEU A 222 -2.03 -2.99 9.52
N ASN A 223 -1.95 -3.89 8.55
CA ASN A 223 -2.66 -5.17 8.55
C ASN A 223 -2.19 -6.06 9.73
N ILE A 224 -0.88 -6.20 9.93
CA ILE A 224 -0.33 -6.99 11.04
C ILE A 224 -0.78 -6.44 12.39
N ILE A 225 -0.72 -5.12 12.56
CA ILE A 225 -1.18 -4.44 13.78
C ILE A 225 -2.69 -4.65 13.95
N SER A 226 -3.49 -4.40 12.92
CA SER A 226 -4.95 -4.56 12.97
C SER A 226 -5.34 -5.98 13.40
N ASN A 227 -4.65 -7.01 12.90
CA ASN A 227 -4.87 -8.40 13.32
C ASN A 227 -4.40 -8.66 14.75
N ALA A 228 -3.27 -8.08 15.15
CA ALA A 228 -2.68 -8.24 16.48
C ALA A 228 -3.55 -7.66 17.61
N PHE A 229 -4.36 -6.65 17.30
CA PHE A 229 -5.25 -5.94 18.23
C PHE A 229 -6.74 -6.20 17.95
N TYR A 230 -7.07 -7.10 17.02
CA TYR A 230 -8.44 -7.33 16.56
C TYR A 230 -9.42 -7.60 17.71
N SER A 231 -9.09 -8.53 18.62
CA SER A 231 -9.97 -8.92 19.73
C SER A 231 -10.13 -7.84 20.80
N GLU A 232 -9.13 -6.96 20.93
CA GLU A 232 -9.12 -5.90 21.94
C GLU A 232 -9.99 -4.72 21.49
N TRP A 233 -10.19 -4.54 20.18
CA TRP A 233 -10.71 -3.30 19.59
C TRP A 233 -12.01 -3.48 18.80
N PHE A 234 -12.25 -4.63 18.17
CA PHE A 234 -13.47 -4.85 17.38
C PHE A 234 -14.72 -5.05 18.25
N ASN A 235 -14.58 -5.19 19.57
CA ASN A 235 -15.70 -5.23 20.50
C ASN A 235 -16.25 -3.83 20.87
N ASP A 236 -15.52 -2.74 20.59
CA ASP A 236 -15.86 -1.37 21.02
C ASP A 236 -16.39 -0.44 19.91
N GLY A 237 -16.68 -0.96 18.71
CA GLY A 237 -17.28 -0.16 17.63
C GLY A 237 -16.32 0.75 16.85
N ASN A 238 -15.00 0.59 17.04
CA ASN A 238 -13.95 1.41 16.40
C ASN A 238 -13.64 1.02 14.93
N SER A 239 -14.46 0.18 14.30
CA SER A 239 -14.22 -0.32 12.93
C SER A 239 -14.21 0.79 11.88
N ASP A 240 -14.96 1.87 12.09
CA ASP A 240 -15.01 3.01 11.18
C ASP A 240 -13.74 3.88 11.25
N GLN A 241 -13.08 3.95 12.42
CA GLN A 241 -11.87 4.75 12.59
C GLN A 241 -10.66 4.09 11.91
N LEU A 242 -10.57 2.75 11.98
CA LEU A 242 -9.58 1.99 11.21
C LEU A 242 -9.76 2.14 9.70
N LYS A 243 -11.01 2.16 9.20
CA LYS A 243 -11.30 2.42 7.78
C LYS A 243 -10.88 3.83 7.37
N GLN A 244 -11.10 4.84 8.22
CA GLN A 244 -10.64 6.21 7.94
C GLN A 244 -9.12 6.26 7.84
N PHE A 245 -8.40 5.59 8.74
CA PHE A 245 -6.95 5.52 8.69
C PHE A 245 -6.42 4.79 7.44
N SER A 246 -7.05 3.66 7.05
CA SER A 246 -6.66 2.96 5.82
C SER A 246 -6.86 3.83 4.59
N ASN A 247 -7.96 4.59 4.51
CA ASN A 247 -8.24 5.48 3.38
C ASN A 247 -7.22 6.61 3.31
N LYS A 248 -6.95 7.30 4.44
CA LYS A 248 -5.90 8.33 4.51
C LYS A 248 -4.54 7.81 4.04
N LEU A 249 -4.14 6.60 4.45
CA LEU A 249 -2.87 5.98 4.02
C LEU A 249 -2.83 5.69 2.51
N ILE A 250 -3.95 5.28 1.92
CA ILE A 250 -4.06 5.03 0.48
C ILE A 250 -3.95 6.34 -0.32
N GLU A 251 -4.57 7.40 0.17
CA GLU A 251 -4.57 8.73 -0.44
C GLU A 251 -3.21 9.46 -0.35
N CYS A 252 -2.39 9.14 0.65
CA CYS A 252 -1.06 9.73 0.81
C CYS A 252 -0.22 9.57 -0.46
N ASP A 253 0.29 10.67 -1.02
CA ASP A 253 1.08 10.69 -2.28
C ASP A 253 2.60 10.61 -2.06
N ASN A 254 3.04 10.55 -0.80
CA ASN A 254 4.44 10.42 -0.45
C ASN A 254 4.65 9.64 0.88
N ILE A 255 5.89 9.20 1.10
CA ILE A 255 6.28 8.37 2.27
C ILE A 255 6.17 9.14 3.59
N ILE A 256 6.29 10.45 3.55
CA ILE A 256 6.25 11.30 4.75
C ILE A 256 4.80 11.45 5.21
N GLY A 257 3.88 11.71 4.29
CA GLY A 257 2.43 11.68 4.58
C GLY A 257 1.99 10.34 5.17
N MET A 258 2.53 9.23 4.65
CA MET A 258 2.29 7.90 5.25
C MET A 258 2.80 7.80 6.68
N LYS A 259 3.99 8.35 6.96
CA LYS A 259 4.55 8.38 8.32
C LYS A 259 3.64 9.14 9.27
N VAL A 260 3.16 10.32 8.86
CA VAL A 260 2.25 11.15 9.66
C VAL A 260 0.95 10.40 9.92
N CYS A 261 0.33 9.83 8.89
CA CYS A 261 -0.91 9.07 9.06
C CYS A 261 -0.70 7.83 9.95
N PHE A 262 0.43 7.14 9.83
CA PHE A 262 0.72 5.96 10.66
C PHE A 262 0.99 6.32 12.12
N ARG A 263 1.57 7.50 12.38
CA ARG A 263 1.71 8.05 13.74
C ARG A 263 0.35 8.27 14.39
N GLU A 264 -0.63 8.79 13.66
CA GLU A 264 -2.00 8.94 14.17
C GLU A 264 -2.59 7.59 14.61
N ILE A 265 -2.35 6.54 13.82
CA ILE A 265 -2.78 5.17 14.12
C ILE A 265 -2.11 4.65 15.39
N VAL A 266 -0.79 4.79 15.53
CA VAL A 266 -0.05 4.36 16.72
C VAL A 266 -0.49 5.11 17.97
N CYS A 267 -0.73 6.42 17.86
CA CYS A 267 -1.25 7.25 18.95
C CYS A 267 -2.62 6.75 19.42
N PHE A 268 -3.53 6.52 18.47
CA PHE A 268 -4.84 5.95 18.76
C PHE A 268 -4.70 4.58 19.43
N LEU A 269 -3.80 3.73 18.93
CA LEU A 269 -3.58 2.36 19.43
C LEU A 269 -3.04 2.28 20.85
N CYS A 270 -2.28 3.27 21.31
CA CYS A 270 -1.78 3.29 22.68
C CYS A 270 -2.90 3.58 23.71
N GLY A 271 -4.13 3.92 23.29
CA GLY A 271 -5.22 4.29 24.18
C GLY A 271 -5.02 5.65 24.84
N ASP A 272 -4.13 6.46 24.28
CA ASP A 272 -3.65 7.69 24.88
C ASP A 272 -4.56 8.87 24.47
N ASP A 273 -5.84 8.81 24.86
CA ASP A 273 -6.74 9.98 24.79
C ASP A 273 -6.27 11.11 25.73
N ALA A 274 -5.37 10.80 26.67
CA ALA A 274 -4.79 11.71 27.67
C ALA A 274 -3.31 12.05 27.43
N GLY A 275 -2.70 11.60 26.32
CA GLY A 275 -1.27 11.78 26.02
C GLY A 275 -0.95 12.67 24.84
N ILE A 276 -1.97 13.13 24.10
CA ILE A 276 -1.87 14.45 23.49
C ILE A 276 -2.12 15.46 24.62
N ASP A 277 -1.10 15.74 25.41
CA ASP A 277 -1.00 17.09 25.95
C ASP A 277 -1.12 17.98 24.71
N GLN A 278 -2.26 18.65 24.52
CA GLN A 278 -2.52 19.49 23.33
C GLN A 278 -1.48 20.62 23.18
N ARG A 279 -0.59 20.77 24.18
CA ARG A 279 0.61 21.62 24.18
C ARG A 279 1.91 20.88 23.79
N LYS A 280 1.94 19.54 23.85
CA LYS A 280 3.01 18.62 23.38
C LYS A 280 2.60 17.74 22.19
N THR A 281 1.55 18.07 21.43
CA THR A 281 1.58 17.76 20.00
C THR A 281 2.81 18.50 19.47
N LYS A 282 3.95 17.80 19.40
CA LYS A 282 5.29 18.37 19.26
C LYS A 282 5.22 19.47 18.22
N LEU A 283 5.73 20.65 18.56
CA LEU A 283 5.81 21.76 17.62
C LEU A 283 6.42 21.28 16.30
N SER A 284 7.34 20.31 16.37
CA SER A 284 7.87 19.60 15.21
C SER A 284 6.80 19.04 14.28
N ILE A 285 5.76 18.34 14.74
CA ILE A 285 4.73 17.74 13.87
C ILE A 285 3.98 18.81 13.07
N ARG A 286 3.55 19.89 13.76
CA ARG A 286 2.85 21.01 13.09
C ARG A 286 3.75 21.71 12.08
N VAL A 287 5.03 21.80 12.39
CA VAL A 287 6.04 22.42 11.56
C VAL A 287 6.42 21.53 10.37
N GLU A 288 6.54 20.22 10.58
CA GLU A 288 6.77 19.19 9.55
C GLU A 288 5.63 19.24 8.53
N HIS A 289 4.39 19.19 9.00
CA HIS A 289 3.20 19.29 8.15
C HIS A 289 3.15 20.61 7.38
N PHE A 290 3.41 21.75 8.05
CA PHE A 290 3.46 23.04 7.37
C PHE A 290 4.53 23.08 6.28
N ILE A 291 5.71 22.48 6.52
CA ILE A 291 6.77 22.37 5.52
C ILE A 291 6.32 21.48 4.36
N GLU A 292 5.66 20.37 4.62
CA GLU A 292 5.15 19.46 3.58
C GLU A 292 4.10 20.10 2.67
N GLU A 293 3.26 20.98 3.20
CA GLU A 293 2.28 21.70 2.37
C GLU A 293 2.92 22.86 1.58
N ASN A 294 4.03 23.41 2.08
CA ASN A 294 4.60 24.66 1.56
C ASN A 294 6.03 24.52 1.00
N PHE A 295 6.61 23.31 0.90
CA PHE A 295 8.02 23.13 0.52
C PHE A 295 8.37 23.70 -0.85
N SER A 296 7.39 23.74 -1.75
CA SER A 296 7.52 24.26 -3.11
C SER A 296 7.62 25.78 -3.16
N ASP A 297 7.25 26.50 -2.09
CA ASP A 297 7.43 27.95 -2.01
C ASP A 297 8.92 28.28 -1.84
N PRO A 298 9.56 29.01 -2.79
CA PRO A 298 10.95 29.43 -2.66
C PRO A 298 11.22 30.33 -1.45
N ASN A 299 10.19 30.96 -0.86
CA ASN A 299 10.31 31.84 0.30
C ASN A 299 10.15 31.10 1.64
N LEU A 300 9.86 29.80 1.63
CA LEU A 300 9.75 29.01 2.85
C LEU A 300 11.08 29.04 3.62
N CYS A 301 11.04 29.61 4.82
CA CYS A 301 12.21 29.79 5.67
C CYS A 301 11.81 29.74 7.16
N LEU A 302 12.80 29.72 8.05
CA LEU A 302 12.56 29.67 9.50
C LEU A 302 11.63 30.80 9.98
N SER A 303 11.79 32.01 9.46
CA SER A 303 10.93 33.14 9.84
C SER A 303 9.50 32.96 9.37
N SER A 304 9.28 32.55 8.11
CA SER A 304 7.91 32.36 7.60
C SER A 304 7.16 31.25 8.35
N ILE A 305 7.87 30.20 8.75
CA ILE A 305 7.30 29.11 9.55
C ILE A 305 7.04 29.58 10.99
N ALA A 306 7.97 30.34 11.58
CA ALA A 306 7.79 30.89 12.92
C ALA A 306 6.57 31.82 12.98
N ASP A 307 6.39 32.67 11.97
CA ASP A 307 5.23 33.55 11.84
C ASP A 307 3.93 32.75 11.71
N ALA A 308 3.91 31.71 10.88
CA ALA A 308 2.75 30.82 10.73
C ALA A 308 2.40 30.05 12.02
N MET A 309 3.40 29.77 12.86
CA MET A 309 3.21 29.09 14.15
C MET A 309 2.96 30.06 15.32
N GLY A 310 3.06 31.38 15.11
CA GLY A 310 2.92 32.38 16.17
C GLY A 310 4.08 32.38 17.17
N LEU A 311 5.29 32.02 16.73
CA LEU A 311 6.48 31.85 17.57
C LEU A 311 7.62 32.76 17.12
N SER A 312 8.60 32.98 18.00
CA SER A 312 9.85 33.60 17.57
C SER A 312 10.71 32.59 16.79
N PRO A 313 11.46 33.02 15.74
CA PRO A 313 12.37 32.15 14.98
C PRO A 313 13.37 31.39 15.87
N SER A 314 13.90 32.06 16.90
CA SER A 314 14.86 31.44 17.83
C SER A 314 14.22 30.33 18.65
N TYR A 315 12.99 30.53 19.12
CA TYR A 315 12.28 29.53 19.92
C TYR A 315 11.90 28.32 19.05
N LEU A 316 11.37 28.55 17.84
CA LEU A 316 11.05 27.50 16.89
C LEU A 316 12.31 26.68 16.54
N SER A 317 13.43 27.32 16.21
CA SER A 317 14.65 26.60 15.83
C SER A 317 15.20 25.74 16.98
N HIS A 318 15.15 26.24 18.22
CA HIS A 318 15.63 25.49 19.38
C HIS A 318 14.73 24.28 19.65
N LEU A 319 13.41 24.52 19.70
CA LEU A 319 12.45 23.49 20.03
C LEU A 319 12.39 22.41 18.95
N PHE A 320 12.32 22.79 17.67
CA PHE A 320 12.35 21.85 16.55
C PHE A 320 13.60 20.97 16.57
N ARG A 321 14.77 21.57 16.83
CA ARG A 321 16.03 20.81 16.91
C ARG A 321 16.07 19.87 18.10
N SER A 322 15.52 20.27 19.25
CA SER A 322 15.44 19.40 20.44
C SER A 322 14.47 18.23 20.25
N GLU A 323 13.43 18.40 19.43
CA GLU A 323 12.40 17.38 19.19
C GLU A 323 12.78 16.41 18.06
N THR A 324 13.47 16.89 17.02
CA THR A 324 13.78 16.12 15.79
C THR A 324 15.25 15.71 15.66
N ASN A 325 16.11 16.17 16.57
CA ASN A 325 17.57 16.10 16.45
C ASN A 325 18.13 16.71 15.15
N SER A 326 17.33 17.48 14.42
CA SER A 326 17.65 18.02 13.09
C SER A 326 17.41 19.52 13.02
N GLY A 327 18.20 20.22 12.21
CA GLY A 327 17.96 21.63 11.92
C GLY A 327 16.76 21.80 10.99
N LEU A 328 15.95 22.84 11.21
CA LEU A 328 14.76 23.12 10.40
C LEU A 328 15.10 23.29 8.90
N LEU A 329 16.17 24.02 8.58
CA LEU A 329 16.61 24.22 7.20
C LEU A 329 17.06 22.91 6.55
N ASP A 330 17.74 22.04 7.30
CA ASP A 330 18.13 20.73 6.80
C ASP A 330 16.89 19.87 6.54
N TYR A 331 15.87 19.96 7.39
CA TYR A 331 14.60 19.27 7.18
C TYR A 331 13.88 19.77 5.91
N ILE A 332 13.74 21.09 5.71
CA ILE A 332 13.17 21.66 4.48
C ILE A 332 13.91 21.13 3.24
N ASN A 333 15.25 21.12 3.27
CA ASN A 333 16.02 20.62 2.15
C ASN A 333 15.80 19.13 1.90
N ARG A 334 15.71 18.29 2.95
CA ARG A 334 15.40 16.86 2.82
C ARG A 334 14.04 16.65 2.16
N VAL A 335 13.01 17.35 2.60
CA VAL A 335 11.67 17.28 2.00
C VAL A 335 11.75 17.66 0.51
N ARG A 336 12.36 18.80 0.18
CA ARG A 336 12.49 19.24 -1.23
C ARG A 336 13.25 18.24 -2.11
N ILE A 337 14.32 17.63 -1.60
CA ILE A 337 15.09 16.62 -2.35
C ILE A 337 14.29 15.32 -2.51
N LEU A 338 13.54 14.90 -1.49
CA LEU A 338 12.68 13.73 -1.58
C LEU A 338 11.63 13.87 -2.70
N TYR A 339 10.95 15.01 -2.78
CA TYR A 339 10.04 15.30 -3.90
C TYR A 339 10.77 15.43 -5.24
N ALA A 340 12.01 15.94 -5.25
CA ALA A 340 12.80 16.01 -6.48
C ALA A 340 13.13 14.62 -7.04
N LYS A 341 13.42 13.62 -6.17
CA LYS A 341 13.65 12.22 -6.57
C LYS A 341 12.41 11.65 -7.27
N GLN A 342 11.22 11.87 -6.71
CA GLN A 342 9.96 11.42 -7.31
C GLN A 342 9.73 12.03 -8.70
N LEU A 343 10.04 13.32 -8.88
CA LEU A 343 9.91 13.98 -10.18
C LEU A 343 10.96 13.50 -11.19
N LEU A 344 12.18 13.20 -10.76
CA LEU A 344 13.23 12.62 -11.60
C LEU A 344 12.80 11.26 -12.15
N ASP A 345 12.18 10.41 -11.33
CA ASP A 345 11.70 9.08 -11.73
C ASP A 345 10.63 9.13 -12.83
N SER A 346 9.84 10.21 -12.89
CA SER A 346 8.81 10.37 -13.93
C SER A 346 9.36 10.62 -15.34
N ASN A 347 10.63 11.06 -15.45
CA ASN A 347 11.30 11.50 -16.69
C ASN A 347 10.51 12.53 -17.53
N GLN A 348 9.59 13.28 -16.90
CA GLN A 348 8.74 14.28 -17.56
C GLN A 348 9.33 15.69 -17.54
N TYR A 349 10.32 15.95 -16.67
CA TYR A 349 10.81 17.28 -16.37
C TYR A 349 12.33 17.35 -16.45
N THR A 350 12.85 18.48 -16.93
CA THR A 350 14.28 18.79 -16.89
C THR A 350 14.71 19.10 -15.45
N ILE A 351 16.01 18.93 -15.16
CA ILE A 351 16.59 19.27 -13.84
C ILE A 351 16.30 20.72 -13.45
N SER A 352 16.22 21.63 -14.43
CA SER A 352 15.88 23.03 -14.17
C SER A 352 14.44 23.18 -13.70
N GLU A 353 13.49 22.54 -14.36
CA GLU A 353 12.07 22.56 -14.01
C GLU A 353 11.81 21.89 -12.66
N ILE A 354 12.46 20.75 -12.40
CA ILE A 354 12.37 20.05 -11.11
C ILE A 354 12.83 20.96 -9.98
N SER A 355 13.95 21.66 -10.17
CA SER A 355 14.46 22.58 -9.14
C SER A 355 13.46 23.69 -8.81
N GLN A 356 12.73 24.21 -9.81
CA GLN A 356 11.71 25.22 -9.60
C GLN A 356 10.47 24.64 -8.90
N LYS A 357 10.02 23.45 -9.32
CA LYS A 357 8.86 22.77 -8.74
C LYS A 357 9.03 22.42 -7.26
N VAL A 358 10.25 22.14 -6.83
CA VAL A 358 10.56 21.81 -5.43
C VAL A 358 11.07 23.01 -4.63
N GLY A 359 10.84 24.24 -5.10
CA GLY A 359 11.07 25.47 -4.33
C GLY A 359 12.52 25.98 -4.30
N TYR A 360 13.37 25.60 -5.27
CA TYR A 360 14.67 26.25 -5.46
C TYR A 360 14.60 27.31 -6.55
N THR A 361 15.07 28.52 -6.22
CA THR A 361 15.19 29.63 -7.18
C THR A 361 16.36 29.47 -8.15
N ASN A 362 17.34 28.64 -7.81
CA ASN A 362 18.56 28.45 -8.59
C ASN A 362 18.96 26.97 -8.66
N VAL A 363 19.06 26.45 -9.90
CA VAL A 363 19.49 25.09 -10.22
C VAL A 363 20.84 24.73 -9.60
N LYS A 364 21.78 25.68 -9.48
CA LYS A 364 23.09 25.44 -8.84
C LYS A 364 22.95 25.15 -7.35
N THR A 365 22.03 25.83 -6.67
CA THR A 365 21.75 25.60 -5.25
C THR A 365 21.08 24.26 -5.05
N PHE A 366 20.10 23.93 -5.90
CA PHE A 366 19.46 22.62 -5.93
C PHE A 366 20.48 21.49 -6.11
N ARG A 367 21.36 21.56 -7.11
CA ARG A 367 22.39 20.53 -7.36
C ARG A 367 23.29 20.30 -6.15
N ARG A 368 23.71 21.37 -5.47
CA ARG A 368 24.52 21.27 -4.25
C ARG A 368 23.76 20.63 -3.10
N ALA A 369 22.50 21.01 -2.90
CA ALA A 369 21.66 20.41 -1.85
C ALA A 369 21.39 18.92 -2.12
N PHE A 370 21.07 18.58 -3.37
CA PHE A 370 20.89 17.21 -3.83
C PHE A 370 22.16 16.38 -3.62
N GLN A 371 23.31 16.85 -4.09
CA GLN A 371 24.59 16.16 -3.90
C GLN A 371 24.99 16.03 -2.43
N LYS A 372 24.68 17.03 -1.59
CA LYS A 372 24.94 16.96 -0.14
C LYS A 372 24.12 15.85 0.53
N ILE A 373 22.87 15.66 0.10
CA ILE A 373 21.93 14.71 0.71
C ILE A 373 22.10 13.30 0.12
N GLU A 374 22.23 13.20 -1.21
CA GLU A 374 22.25 11.93 -1.95
C GLU A 374 23.66 11.43 -2.28
N GLY A 375 24.68 12.26 -2.10
CA GLY A 375 26.08 11.93 -2.41
C GLY A 375 26.45 11.99 -3.90
N ILE A 376 25.47 12.03 -4.80
CA ILE A 376 25.65 12.08 -6.26
C ILE A 376 24.90 13.27 -6.89
N ASN A 377 25.24 13.62 -8.13
CA ASN A 377 24.54 14.71 -8.83
C ASN A 377 23.16 14.28 -9.33
N PRO A 378 22.17 15.20 -9.44
CA PRO A 378 20.86 14.87 -10.02
C PRO A 378 20.92 14.26 -11.42
N SER A 379 21.90 14.66 -12.24
CA SER A 379 22.11 14.11 -13.59
C SER A 379 22.61 12.66 -13.59
N GLU A 380 23.30 12.25 -12.53
CA GLU A 380 23.85 10.89 -12.36
C GLU A 380 22.83 9.97 -11.69
N PHE A 381 21.84 10.52 -10.98
CA PHE A 381 20.79 9.76 -10.31
C PHE A 381 19.89 8.98 -11.29
N PHE A 382 19.77 9.45 -12.54
CA PHE A 382 18.94 8.84 -13.59
C PHE A 382 19.76 8.11 -14.68
N ALA A 383 21.10 8.18 -14.63
CA ALA A 383 21.98 7.51 -15.58
C ALA A 383 22.17 6.03 -15.20
#